data_AF-A0A933NWA4-F1
#
_entry.id   AF-A0A933NWA4-F1
#
_cell.length_a   1.000
_cell.length_b   1.000
_cell.length_c   1.000
_cell.angle_alpha   90.00
_cell.angle_beta   90.00
_cell.angle_gamma   90.00
#
_symmetry.space_group_name_H-M   'P 1'
#
loop_
_entity.id
_entity.type
_entity.pdbx_description
1 polymer ?
#
loop_
_entity_poly.entity_id
_entity_poly.type
_entity_poly.pdbx_seq_one_letter_code
_entity_poly.pdbx_strand_id
1 'polypeptide(L)'
;MSVAVQKQPATTSQFAGTLIDILDRVEYRRVQPEEQFDPVYRLRYEAYRREEFVPFSPGGVVRDEFDDLPNAFCYGIYIDGQLVSSLRFHHLTPEFRTSPSHSVFPDVLDPLLDKGETCIDPGRFTSDYEASLAYPALPFLTLRIAVMAVKHFDVKYCLSSVRPEHAAFYRRVFRSTRISEARFYHGLSFPMEMWSCDCPVVYPDLLKRYPFFMSTEEERRRLFSPPHQSPLWVHPSVRAAQEAELIA
;
A
#
# COMPACT_ATOMS: atom_id res chain seq x y z
N MET A 1 3.15 39.58 -31.65
CA MET A 1 2.25 38.42 -31.72
C MET A 1 3.02 37.23 -31.17
N SER A 2 2.92 36.95 -29.87
CA SER A 2 3.65 35.84 -29.24
C SER A 2 2.79 34.59 -29.33
N VAL A 3 3.30 33.55 -29.99
CA VAL A 3 2.59 32.28 -30.18
C VAL A 3 2.60 31.52 -28.86
N ALA A 4 1.43 31.40 -28.25
CA ALA A 4 1.24 30.54 -27.09
C ALA A 4 1.48 29.08 -27.51
N VAL A 5 2.50 28.45 -26.96
CA VAL A 5 2.73 27.01 -27.07
C VAL A 5 1.64 26.32 -26.25
N GLN A 6 0.62 25.79 -26.93
CA GLN A 6 -0.31 24.85 -26.31
C GLN A 6 0.48 23.61 -25.89
N LYS A 7 0.63 23.41 -24.58
CA LYS A 7 1.07 22.13 -24.02
C LYS A 7 0.04 21.06 -24.41
N GLN A 8 0.41 20.18 -25.34
CA GLN A 8 -0.36 18.96 -25.57
C GLN A 8 -0.31 18.10 -24.29
N PRO A 9 -1.44 17.55 -23.81
CA PRO A 9 -1.42 16.66 -22.67
C PRO A 9 -0.57 15.44 -23.01
N ALA A 10 0.31 15.05 -22.08
CA ALA A 10 1.12 13.85 -22.23
C ALA A 10 0.19 12.65 -22.43
N THR A 11 0.31 11.95 -23.57
CA THR A 11 -0.49 10.76 -23.85
C THR A 11 -0.20 9.71 -22.77
N THR A 12 -1.23 9.38 -21.98
CA THR A 12 -1.15 8.33 -20.97
C THR A 12 -0.73 7.02 -21.62
N SER A 13 0.24 6.29 -21.03
CA SER A 13 0.67 5.00 -21.59
C SER A 13 -0.50 4.01 -21.61
N GLN A 14 -0.52 3.10 -22.59
CA GLN A 14 -1.58 2.07 -22.68
C GLN A 14 -1.74 1.30 -21.37
N PHE A 15 -0.61 0.94 -20.74
CA PHE A 15 -0.61 0.31 -19.42
C PHE A 15 -1.36 1.15 -18.37
N ALA A 16 -1.03 2.44 -18.27
CA ALA A 16 -1.68 3.31 -17.31
C ALA A 16 -3.18 3.51 -17.61
N GLY A 17 -3.55 3.62 -18.89
CA GLY A 17 -4.95 3.70 -19.31
C GLY A 17 -5.76 2.47 -18.89
N THR A 18 -5.25 1.26 -19.14
CA THR A 18 -5.91 0.02 -18.73
C THR A 18 -6.11 -0.07 -17.22
N LEU A 19 -5.12 0.35 -16.42
CA LEU A 19 -5.27 0.34 -14.96
C LEU A 19 -6.31 1.37 -14.48
N ILE A 20 -6.39 2.53 -15.12
CA ILE A 20 -7.44 3.53 -14.83
C ILE A 20 -8.82 2.96 -15.14
N ASP A 21 -8.99 2.23 -16.26
CA ASP A 21 -10.27 1.60 -16.60
C ASP A 21 -10.65 0.49 -15.61
N ILE A 22 -9.67 -0.28 -15.11
CA ILE A 22 -9.93 -1.29 -14.06
C ILE A 22 -10.36 -0.61 -12.75
N LEU A 23 -9.81 0.56 -12.42
CA LEU A 23 -10.17 1.29 -11.19
C LEU A 23 -11.64 1.71 -11.14
N ASP A 24 -12.34 1.82 -12.28
CA ASP A 24 -13.79 2.07 -12.29
C ASP A 24 -14.61 0.92 -11.68
N ARG A 25 -14.02 -0.28 -11.56
CA ARG A 25 -14.61 -1.50 -10.98
C ARG A 25 -14.04 -1.84 -9.61
N VAL A 26 -13.08 -1.05 -9.12
CA VAL A 26 -12.38 -1.30 -7.86
C VAL A 26 -13.10 -0.64 -6.70
N GLU A 27 -13.13 -1.31 -5.56
CA GLU A 27 -13.56 -0.74 -4.29
C GLU A 27 -12.53 -1.05 -3.21
N TYR A 28 -12.25 -0.09 -2.34
CA TYR A 28 -11.46 -0.28 -1.13
C TYR A 28 -12.38 -0.33 0.07
N ARG A 29 -12.21 -1.35 0.92
CA ARG A 29 -12.93 -1.46 2.19
C ARG A 29 -11.96 -1.51 3.35
N ARG A 30 -12.15 -0.62 4.31
CA ARG A 30 -11.43 -0.68 5.59
C ARG A 30 -11.97 -1.84 6.44
N VAL A 31 -11.06 -2.61 7.03
CA VAL A 31 -11.36 -3.64 8.03
C VAL A 31 -11.02 -3.08 9.40
N GLN A 32 -11.96 -3.15 10.33
CA GLN A 32 -11.77 -2.69 11.71
C GLN A 32 -11.11 -3.79 12.56
N PRO A 33 -10.29 -3.43 13.56
CA PRO A 33 -9.64 -4.40 14.45
C PRO A 33 -10.61 -5.42 15.08
N GLU A 34 -11.82 -4.97 15.41
CA GLU A 34 -12.86 -5.76 16.06
C GLU A 34 -13.48 -6.82 15.13
N GLU A 35 -13.31 -6.70 13.80
CA GLU A 35 -13.88 -7.61 12.79
C GLU A 35 -13.04 -8.90 12.63
N GLN A 36 -12.86 -9.66 13.72
CA GLN A 36 -11.92 -10.79 13.78
C GLN A 36 -12.10 -11.91 12.74
N PHE A 37 -13.30 -12.00 12.14
CA PHE A 37 -13.65 -13.00 11.14
C PHE A 37 -13.78 -12.42 9.71
N ASP A 38 -13.26 -11.22 9.49
CA ASP A 38 -13.28 -10.60 8.16
C ASP A 38 -12.63 -11.49 7.09
N PRO A 39 -13.22 -11.61 5.88
CA PRO A 39 -12.64 -12.40 4.78
C PRO A 39 -11.19 -12.06 4.43
N VAL A 40 -10.72 -10.83 4.71
CA VAL A 40 -9.32 -10.44 4.54
C VAL A 40 -8.36 -11.35 5.32
N TYR A 41 -8.71 -11.77 6.54
CA TYR A 41 -7.83 -12.63 7.34
C TYR A 41 -7.74 -14.05 6.80
N ARG A 42 -8.82 -14.52 6.16
CA ARG A 42 -8.82 -15.81 5.44
C ARG A 42 -7.98 -15.72 4.17
N LEU A 43 -8.15 -14.65 3.39
CA LEU A 43 -7.33 -14.42 2.20
C LEU A 43 -5.84 -14.44 2.54
N ARG A 44 -5.44 -13.77 3.64
CA ARG A 44 -4.05 -13.78 4.11
C ARG A 44 -3.57 -15.19 4.43
N TYR A 45 -4.38 -15.97 5.14
CA TYR A 45 -4.06 -17.36 5.46
C TYR A 45 -3.85 -18.20 4.21
N GLU A 46 -4.79 -18.14 3.25
CA GLU A 46 -4.72 -18.90 2.00
C GLU A 46 -3.47 -18.53 1.19
N ALA A 47 -3.17 -17.23 1.05
CA ALA A 47 -1.98 -16.75 0.37
C ALA A 47 -0.68 -17.23 1.03
N TYR A 48 -0.60 -17.20 2.38
CA TYR A 48 0.59 -17.66 3.09
C TYR A 48 0.73 -19.18 3.14
N ARG A 49 -0.38 -19.93 3.22
CA ARG A 49 -0.38 -21.39 3.22
C ARG A 49 0.04 -21.98 1.89
N ARG A 50 -0.35 -21.36 0.77
CA ARG A 50 0.07 -21.79 -0.59
C ARG A 50 1.58 -21.89 -0.73
N GLU A 51 2.28 -21.04 0.00
CA GLU A 51 3.72 -20.90 -0.05
C GLU A 51 4.41 -21.46 1.22
N GLU A 52 3.66 -22.19 2.06
CA GLU A 52 4.14 -22.83 3.29
C GLU A 52 4.79 -21.88 4.32
N PHE A 53 4.42 -20.60 4.31
CA PHE A 53 5.00 -19.59 5.21
C PHE A 53 4.41 -19.57 6.60
N VAL A 54 3.25 -20.19 6.80
CA VAL A 54 2.59 -20.27 8.10
C VAL A 54 2.14 -21.70 8.39
N PRO A 55 2.16 -22.12 9.67
CA PRO A 55 1.61 -23.42 10.05
C PRO A 55 0.09 -23.48 9.82
N PHE A 56 -0.46 -24.68 9.88
CA PHE A 56 -1.91 -24.88 9.82
C PHE A 56 -2.60 -24.13 10.97
N SER A 57 -3.67 -23.40 10.65
CA SER A 57 -4.53 -22.72 11.61
C SER A 57 -5.93 -23.34 11.54
N PRO A 58 -6.48 -23.92 12.63
CA PRO A 58 -7.81 -24.53 12.62
C PRO A 58 -8.92 -23.55 12.21
N GLY A 59 -8.74 -22.25 12.48
CA GLY A 59 -9.69 -21.20 12.08
C GLY A 59 -9.52 -20.71 10.65
N GLY A 60 -8.46 -21.12 9.94
CA GLY A 60 -8.20 -20.68 8.57
C GLY A 60 -7.97 -19.18 8.42
N VAL A 61 -7.42 -18.54 9.46
CA VAL A 61 -7.14 -17.09 9.50
C VAL A 61 -5.72 -16.82 9.98
N VAL A 62 -5.12 -15.72 9.51
CA VAL A 62 -3.85 -15.18 10.03
C VAL A 62 -4.07 -13.76 10.53
N ARG A 63 -3.83 -13.58 11.82
CA ARG A 63 -3.74 -12.31 12.55
C ARG A 63 -2.49 -12.31 13.42
N ASP A 64 -1.98 -11.14 13.72
CA ASP A 64 -0.87 -10.93 14.67
C ASP A 64 -1.18 -9.76 15.61
N GLU A 65 -0.33 -9.55 16.62
CA GLU A 65 -0.47 -8.45 17.59
C GLU A 65 -0.46 -7.06 16.96
N PHE A 66 0.02 -6.91 15.73
CA PHE A 66 0.07 -5.63 15.02
C PHE A 66 -1.26 -5.28 14.33
N ASP A 67 -2.20 -6.23 14.17
CA ASP A 67 -3.52 -5.95 13.60
C ASP A 67 -4.40 -5.08 14.52
N ASP A 68 -4.15 -5.11 15.84
CA ASP A 68 -4.94 -4.41 16.85
C ASP A 68 -4.33 -3.08 17.31
N LEU A 69 -3.21 -2.65 16.69
CA LEU A 69 -2.56 -1.39 17.04
C LEU A 69 -3.33 -0.18 16.52
N PRO A 70 -3.38 0.94 17.26
CA PRO A 70 -4.13 2.14 16.85
C PRO A 70 -3.54 2.84 15.62
N ASN A 71 -2.29 2.55 15.25
CA ASN A 71 -1.66 3.05 14.03
C ASN A 71 -1.78 2.07 12.85
N ALA A 72 -2.50 0.97 13.00
CA ALA A 72 -2.73 -0.02 11.95
C ALA A 72 -3.94 0.35 11.09
N PHE A 73 -3.78 0.20 9.78
CA PHE A 73 -4.83 0.40 8.79
C PHE A 73 -4.89 -0.83 7.89
N CYS A 74 -6.01 -1.55 7.94
CA CYS A 74 -6.22 -2.80 7.20
C CYS A 74 -7.28 -2.60 6.12
N TYR A 75 -7.00 -3.06 4.90
CA TYR A 75 -7.90 -2.94 3.77
C TYR A 75 -8.04 -4.24 2.99
N GLY A 76 -9.25 -4.48 2.50
CA GLY A 76 -9.52 -5.36 1.37
C GLY A 76 -9.69 -4.54 0.09
N ILE A 77 -9.23 -5.10 -1.02
CA ILE A 77 -9.37 -4.55 -2.37
C ILE A 77 -10.33 -5.46 -3.12
N TYR A 78 -11.36 -4.88 -3.70
CA TYR A 78 -12.42 -5.59 -4.37
C TYR A 78 -12.49 -5.20 -5.83
N ILE A 79 -12.78 -6.16 -6.71
CA ILE A 79 -13.12 -5.93 -8.12
C ILE A 79 -14.48 -6.57 -8.35
N ASP A 80 -15.47 -5.79 -8.79
CA ASP A 80 -16.87 -6.22 -8.95
C ASP A 80 -17.43 -6.95 -7.70
N GLY A 81 -17.14 -6.40 -6.52
CA GLY A 81 -17.56 -6.95 -5.23
C GLY A 81 -16.83 -8.21 -4.77
N GLN A 82 -15.85 -8.75 -5.54
CA GLN A 82 -15.03 -9.88 -5.12
C GLN A 82 -13.75 -9.41 -4.44
N LEU A 83 -13.43 -9.95 -3.25
CA LEU A 83 -12.17 -9.66 -2.56
C LEU A 83 -11.00 -10.28 -3.34
N VAL A 84 -10.17 -9.44 -3.96
CA VAL A 84 -9.05 -9.87 -4.80
C VAL A 84 -7.68 -9.70 -4.14
N SER A 85 -7.56 -8.80 -3.17
CA SER A 85 -6.28 -8.49 -2.52
C SER A 85 -6.49 -7.85 -1.16
N SER A 86 -5.44 -7.84 -0.33
CA SER A 86 -5.41 -7.12 0.94
C SER A 86 -4.08 -6.41 1.17
N LEU A 87 -4.14 -5.29 1.88
CA LEU A 87 -2.98 -4.58 2.40
C LEU A 87 -3.24 -4.15 3.85
N ARG A 88 -2.23 -4.32 4.71
CA ARG A 88 -2.15 -3.59 5.98
C ARG A 88 -1.02 -2.59 5.89
N PHE A 89 -1.13 -1.45 6.53
CA PHE A 89 0.03 -0.63 6.83
C PHE A 89 -0.04 -0.06 8.23
N HIS A 90 1.12 0.33 8.74
CA HIS A 90 1.26 1.07 9.98
C HIS A 90 1.76 2.48 9.70
N HIS A 91 1.20 3.48 10.36
CA HIS A 91 1.75 4.84 10.38
C HIS A 91 2.69 4.98 11.59
N LEU A 92 3.98 5.07 11.33
CA LEU A 92 4.98 5.25 12.37
C LEU A 92 5.27 6.74 12.55
N THR A 93 5.23 7.19 13.80
CA THR A 93 5.66 8.53 14.21
C THR A 93 6.68 8.42 15.35
N PRO A 94 7.38 9.51 15.71
CA PRO A 94 8.26 9.50 16.86
C PRO A 94 7.58 9.04 18.16
N GLU A 95 6.28 9.34 18.31
CA GLU A 95 5.44 8.99 19.46
C GLU A 95 4.87 7.57 19.38
N PHE A 96 4.63 7.06 18.17
CA PHE A 96 4.10 5.71 17.95
C PHE A 96 4.94 4.94 16.93
N ARG A 97 5.92 4.18 17.43
CA ARG A 97 6.96 3.51 16.62
C ARG A 97 6.62 2.06 16.24
N THR A 98 5.71 1.45 16.97
CA THR A 98 5.44 0.00 16.89
C THR A 98 4.84 -0.39 15.54
N SER A 99 5.48 -1.36 14.88
CA SER A 99 5.07 -1.95 13.62
C SER A 99 5.83 -3.26 13.36
N PRO A 100 5.40 -4.10 12.40
CA PRO A 100 6.13 -5.30 12.03
C PRO A 100 7.57 -5.00 11.60
N SER A 101 7.82 -3.98 10.78
CA SER A 101 9.19 -3.66 10.36
C SER A 101 10.04 -3.14 11.52
N HIS A 102 9.48 -2.34 12.44
CA HIS A 102 10.20 -1.88 13.64
C HIS A 102 10.63 -3.02 14.55
N SER A 103 9.82 -4.09 14.65
CA SER A 103 10.17 -5.28 15.46
C SER A 103 11.41 -6.04 14.95
N VAL A 104 11.78 -5.87 13.68
CA VAL A 104 12.93 -6.57 13.04
C VAL A 104 14.10 -5.64 12.78
N PHE A 105 13.84 -4.37 12.50
CA PHE A 105 14.85 -3.38 12.13
C PHE A 105 14.86 -2.14 13.04
N PRO A 106 14.83 -2.28 14.38
CA PRO A 106 14.78 -1.11 15.27
C PRO A 106 16.03 -0.23 15.12
N ASP A 107 17.21 -0.82 14.97
CA ASP A 107 18.49 -0.12 14.75
C ASP A 107 18.53 0.71 13.46
N VAL A 108 17.67 0.40 12.49
CA VAL A 108 17.56 1.18 11.25
C VAL A 108 16.45 2.21 11.32
N LEU A 109 15.32 1.89 11.98
CA LEU A 109 14.16 2.79 12.05
C LEU A 109 14.24 3.81 13.19
N ASP A 110 14.79 3.45 14.35
CA ASP A 110 14.91 4.36 15.49
C ASP A 110 15.70 5.63 15.13
N PRO A 111 16.86 5.57 14.42
CA PRO A 111 17.57 6.78 14.01
C PRO A 111 16.79 7.71 13.07
N LEU A 112 15.80 7.19 12.33
CA LEU A 112 14.92 8.00 11.48
C LEU A 112 13.83 8.66 12.34
N LEU A 113 13.19 7.87 13.21
CA LEU A 113 12.13 8.33 14.11
C LEU A 113 12.66 9.33 15.15
N ASP A 114 13.90 9.16 15.62
CA ASP A 114 14.58 10.10 16.53
C ASP A 114 14.83 11.48 15.89
N LYS A 115 14.90 11.55 14.56
CA LYS A 115 15.01 12.83 13.81
C LYS A 115 13.66 13.51 13.60
N GLY A 116 12.57 12.92 14.10
CA GLY A 116 11.22 13.43 13.88
C GLY A 116 10.58 12.95 12.58
N GLU A 117 11.24 12.06 11.82
CA GLU A 117 10.70 11.57 10.56
C GLU A 117 9.55 10.59 10.80
N THR A 118 8.55 10.60 9.92
CA THR A 118 7.42 9.67 9.94
C THR A 118 7.49 8.70 8.77
N CYS A 119 6.91 7.52 8.95
CA CYS A 119 6.94 6.45 7.95
C CYS A 119 5.56 5.81 7.75
N ILE A 120 5.27 5.38 6.53
CA ILE A 120 4.27 4.33 6.27
C ILE A 120 5.02 3.00 6.15
N ASP A 121 4.57 1.98 6.87
CA ASP A 121 5.08 0.61 6.84
C ASP A 121 4.03 -0.36 6.28
N PRO A 122 3.94 -0.52 4.95
CA PRO A 122 3.06 -1.50 4.34
C PRO A 122 3.55 -2.93 4.61
N GLY A 123 2.62 -3.79 4.98
CA GLY A 123 2.83 -5.21 5.18
C GLY A 123 1.56 -5.99 4.87
N ARG A 124 1.60 -7.31 5.10
CA ARG A 124 0.46 -8.21 4.84
C ARG A 124 -0.16 -8.04 3.44
N PHE A 125 0.65 -7.63 2.46
CA PHE A 125 0.27 -7.65 1.05
C PHE A 125 -0.04 -9.11 0.71
N THR A 126 -1.27 -9.39 0.31
CA THR A 126 -1.70 -10.74 -0.11
C THR A 126 -2.71 -10.61 -1.23
N SER A 127 -2.72 -11.57 -2.15
CA SER A 127 -3.64 -11.58 -3.29
C SER A 127 -4.29 -12.93 -3.43
N ASP A 128 -5.54 -12.91 -3.88
CA ASP A 128 -6.25 -14.10 -4.28
C ASP A 128 -5.52 -14.74 -5.47
N TYR A 129 -5.50 -16.06 -5.50
CA TYR A 129 -4.71 -16.78 -6.51
C TYR A 129 -5.25 -16.53 -7.92
N GLU A 130 -6.54 -16.77 -8.13
CA GLU A 130 -7.18 -16.65 -9.44
C GLU A 130 -7.16 -15.19 -9.90
N ALA A 131 -7.42 -14.25 -8.99
CA ALA A 131 -7.32 -12.83 -9.29
C ALA A 131 -5.89 -12.41 -9.67
N SER A 132 -4.86 -12.99 -9.05
CA SER A 132 -3.47 -12.68 -9.40
C SER A 132 -3.08 -13.16 -10.80
N LEU A 133 -3.71 -14.23 -11.29
CA LEU A 133 -3.56 -14.73 -12.66
C LEU A 133 -4.35 -13.87 -13.65
N ALA A 134 -5.58 -13.50 -13.30
CA ALA A 134 -6.45 -12.69 -14.15
C ALA A 134 -5.99 -11.22 -14.28
N TYR A 135 -5.40 -10.66 -13.21
CA TYR A 135 -4.96 -9.27 -13.15
C TYR A 135 -3.47 -9.18 -12.78
N PRO A 136 -2.53 -9.35 -13.73
CA PRO A 136 -1.10 -9.24 -13.46
C PRO A 136 -0.66 -7.89 -12.85
N ALA A 137 -1.47 -6.84 -13.03
CA ALA A 137 -1.24 -5.51 -12.46
C ALA A 137 -1.88 -5.28 -11.08
N LEU A 138 -2.47 -6.30 -10.46
CA LEU A 138 -3.06 -6.24 -9.12
C LEU A 138 -2.15 -5.63 -8.03
N PRO A 139 -0.80 -5.79 -8.08
CA PRO A 139 0.08 -5.10 -7.14
C PRO A 139 -0.02 -3.58 -7.18
N PHE A 140 -0.27 -2.98 -8.36
CA PHE A 140 -0.44 -1.54 -8.48
C PHE A 140 -1.76 -1.07 -7.87
N LEU A 141 -2.85 -1.81 -8.08
CA LEU A 141 -4.16 -1.51 -7.49
C LEU A 141 -4.11 -1.61 -5.96
N THR A 142 -3.40 -2.62 -5.44
CA THR A 142 -3.21 -2.85 -4.01
C THR A 142 -2.36 -1.75 -3.37
N LEU A 143 -1.18 -1.46 -3.96
CA LEU A 143 -0.24 -0.48 -3.40
C LEU A 143 -0.69 0.96 -3.59
N ARG A 144 -1.73 1.22 -4.40
CA ARG A 144 -2.36 2.54 -4.46
C ARG A 144 -2.81 3.02 -3.09
N ILE A 145 -3.26 2.12 -2.21
CA ILE A 145 -3.60 2.46 -0.82
C ILE A 145 -2.40 3.05 -0.07
N ALA A 146 -1.21 2.44 -0.17
CA ALA A 146 0.00 2.95 0.48
C ALA A 146 0.43 4.30 -0.12
N VAL A 147 0.32 4.48 -1.44
CA VAL A 147 0.61 5.77 -2.09
C VAL A 147 -0.33 6.87 -1.60
N MET A 148 -1.62 6.57 -1.46
CA MET A 148 -2.60 7.49 -0.89
C MET A 148 -2.31 7.80 0.59
N ALA A 149 -1.93 6.80 1.38
CA ALA A 149 -1.58 6.97 2.78
C ALA A 149 -0.37 7.90 2.95
N VAL A 150 0.68 7.70 2.14
CA VAL A 150 1.88 8.55 2.14
C VAL A 150 1.51 10.03 1.97
N LYS A 151 0.62 10.34 1.02
CA LYS A 151 0.19 11.73 0.80
C LYS A 151 -0.75 12.25 1.88
N HIS A 152 -1.58 11.39 2.47
CA HIS A 152 -2.52 11.79 3.50
C HIS A 152 -1.81 12.16 4.81
N PHE A 153 -0.88 11.31 5.24
CA PHE A 153 -0.12 11.49 6.48
C PHE A 153 1.13 12.36 6.30
N ASP A 154 1.42 12.78 5.06
CA ASP A 154 2.56 13.61 4.68
C ASP A 154 3.90 13.07 5.23
N VAL A 155 4.13 11.77 5.02
CA VAL A 155 5.29 11.09 5.60
C VAL A 155 6.57 11.32 4.80
N LYS A 156 7.70 11.21 5.50
CA LYS A 156 9.02 11.26 4.85
C LYS A 156 9.34 9.98 4.08
N TYR A 157 9.02 8.82 4.65
CA TYR A 157 9.40 7.53 4.08
C TYR A 157 8.23 6.56 3.91
N CYS A 158 8.26 5.79 2.83
CA CYS A 158 7.45 4.60 2.66
C CYS A 158 8.38 3.39 2.69
N LEU A 159 8.22 2.53 3.69
CA LEU A 159 9.03 1.35 3.88
C LEU A 159 8.55 0.21 2.98
N SER A 160 9.42 -0.78 2.78
CA SER A 160 9.11 -2.03 2.09
C SER A 160 10.03 -3.11 2.64
N SER A 161 9.54 -3.84 3.64
CA SER A 161 10.20 -5.05 4.15
C SER A 161 9.76 -6.25 3.30
N VAL A 162 10.58 -6.60 2.32
CA VAL A 162 10.20 -7.50 1.24
C VAL A 162 11.25 -8.58 1.04
N ARG A 163 10.85 -9.68 0.41
CA ARG A 163 11.81 -10.69 -0.01
C ARG A 163 12.73 -10.16 -1.11
N PRO A 164 13.97 -10.67 -1.18
CA PRO A 164 14.90 -10.31 -2.24
C PRO A 164 14.31 -10.44 -3.66
N GLU A 165 13.48 -11.44 -3.94
CA GLU A 165 12.86 -11.60 -5.27
C GLU A 165 11.92 -10.45 -5.67
N HIS A 166 11.37 -9.70 -4.71
CA HIS A 166 10.46 -8.58 -4.97
C HIS A 166 11.18 -7.23 -5.02
N ALA A 167 12.44 -7.15 -4.60
CA ALA A 167 13.20 -5.91 -4.52
C ALA A 167 13.24 -5.10 -5.84
N ALA A 168 13.34 -5.81 -6.97
CA ALA A 168 13.40 -5.17 -8.29
C ALA A 168 12.15 -4.32 -8.61
N PHE A 169 10.98 -4.76 -8.16
CA PHE A 169 9.72 -4.04 -8.34
C PHE A 169 9.75 -2.70 -7.56
N TYR A 170 10.08 -2.75 -6.27
CA TYR A 170 10.11 -1.56 -5.41
C TYR A 170 11.18 -0.56 -5.87
N ARG A 171 12.36 -1.05 -6.25
CA ARG A 171 13.43 -0.22 -6.84
C ARG A 171 12.98 0.45 -8.14
N ARG A 172 12.24 -0.23 -9.01
CA ARG A 172 11.83 0.32 -10.32
C ARG A 172 10.66 1.28 -10.21
N VAL A 173 9.62 0.91 -9.47
CA VAL A 173 8.37 1.68 -9.39
C VAL A 173 8.55 2.86 -8.45
N PHE A 174 8.95 2.60 -7.20
CA PHE A 174 9.03 3.58 -6.13
C PHE A 174 10.44 4.17 -5.93
N ARG A 175 11.42 3.80 -6.77
CA ARG A 175 12.82 4.24 -6.62
C ARG A 175 13.37 3.96 -5.22
N SER A 176 12.86 2.91 -4.56
CA SER A 176 13.28 2.57 -3.21
C SER A 176 14.75 2.17 -3.20
N THR A 177 15.44 2.51 -2.12
CA THR A 177 16.81 2.07 -1.84
C THR A 177 16.82 1.10 -0.67
N ARG A 178 17.73 0.12 -0.70
CA ARG A 178 17.91 -0.83 0.39
C ARG A 178 18.61 -0.12 1.55
N ILE A 179 18.06 -0.26 2.76
CA ILE A 179 18.57 0.42 3.97
C ILE A 179 18.98 -0.56 5.08
N SER A 180 18.89 -1.86 4.84
CA SER A 180 19.32 -2.90 5.78
C SER A 180 19.84 -4.14 5.05
N GLU A 181 20.57 -5.01 5.74
CA GLU A 181 20.78 -6.39 5.29
C GLU A 181 19.54 -7.25 5.52
N ALA A 182 19.47 -8.40 4.85
CA ALA A 182 18.33 -9.29 4.96
C ALA A 182 18.25 -9.91 6.38
N ARG A 183 17.07 -9.89 6.99
CA ARG A 183 16.81 -10.45 8.33
C ARG A 183 15.59 -11.36 8.33
N PHE A 184 15.55 -12.30 9.27
CA PHE A 184 14.39 -13.17 9.47
C PHE A 184 13.41 -12.51 10.45
N TYR A 185 12.12 -12.64 10.14
CA TYR A 185 11.02 -12.21 11.01
C TYR A 185 10.50 -13.40 11.82
N HIS A 186 10.12 -13.15 13.07
CA HIS A 186 9.61 -14.18 13.99
C HIS A 186 8.47 -14.99 13.35
N GLY A 187 8.74 -16.26 13.04
CA GLY A 187 7.76 -17.20 12.48
C GLY A 187 7.67 -17.25 10.94
N LEU A 188 8.47 -16.46 10.20
CA LEU A 188 8.58 -16.60 8.75
C LEU A 188 9.87 -17.33 8.38
N SER A 189 9.78 -18.27 7.43
CA SER A 189 10.88 -19.13 7.00
C SER A 189 11.83 -18.50 5.97
N PHE A 190 11.65 -17.21 5.65
CA PHE A 190 12.39 -16.51 4.61
C PHE A 190 12.96 -15.18 5.11
N PRO A 191 14.10 -14.73 4.57
CA PRO A 191 14.68 -13.44 4.91
C PRO A 191 13.95 -12.30 4.19
N MET A 192 13.89 -11.14 4.83
CA MET A 192 13.37 -9.90 4.27
C MET A 192 14.44 -8.83 4.28
N GLU A 193 14.54 -8.07 3.20
CA GLU A 193 15.33 -6.85 3.12
C GLU A 193 14.41 -5.66 3.37
N MET A 194 14.87 -4.69 4.17
CA MET A 194 14.17 -3.42 4.29
C MET A 194 14.64 -2.43 3.24
N TRP A 195 13.67 -1.93 2.47
CA TRP A 195 13.80 -0.87 1.49
C TRP A 195 13.02 0.36 1.92
N SER A 196 13.43 1.54 1.47
CA SER A 196 12.74 2.80 1.76
C SER A 196 12.68 3.70 0.53
N CYS A 197 11.56 4.38 0.37
CA CYS A 197 11.33 5.43 -0.63
C CYS A 197 11.26 6.79 0.08
N ASP A 198 12.08 7.76 -0.33
CA ASP A 198 11.97 9.17 0.09
C ASP A 198 10.77 9.81 -0.63
N CYS A 199 9.65 9.91 0.09
CA CYS A 199 8.37 10.27 -0.48
C CYS A 199 8.34 11.69 -1.06
N PRO A 200 8.80 12.74 -0.36
CA PRO A 200 8.88 14.10 -0.93
C PRO A 200 9.65 14.17 -2.25
N VAL A 201 10.71 13.36 -2.40
CA VAL A 201 11.54 13.33 -3.62
C VAL A 201 10.86 12.55 -4.75
N VAL A 202 10.27 11.39 -4.44
CA VAL A 202 9.76 10.45 -5.45
C VAL A 202 8.32 10.75 -5.88
N TYR A 203 7.47 11.20 -4.95
CA TYR A 203 6.02 11.28 -5.16
C TYR A 203 5.59 12.11 -6.39
N PRO A 204 6.16 13.31 -6.66
CA PRO A 204 5.75 14.10 -7.82
C PRO A 204 6.03 13.42 -9.17
N ASP A 205 7.15 12.70 -9.28
CA ASP A 205 7.50 11.95 -10.50
C ASP A 205 6.75 10.61 -10.58
N LEU A 206 6.46 9.98 -9.44
CA LEU A 206 5.67 8.76 -9.37
C LEU A 206 4.30 8.95 -10.03
N LEU A 207 3.57 10.02 -9.69
CA LEU A 207 2.24 10.28 -10.24
C LEU A 207 2.28 10.58 -11.75
N LYS A 208 3.34 11.24 -12.25
CA LYS A 208 3.52 11.46 -13.69
C LYS A 208 3.75 10.16 -14.44
N ARG A 209 4.56 9.25 -13.89
CA ARG A 209 4.85 7.93 -14.50
C ARG A 209 3.67 6.97 -14.39
N TYR A 210 2.93 7.04 -13.29
CA TYR A 210 1.87 6.10 -12.93
C TYR A 210 0.63 6.87 -12.46
N PRO A 211 -0.10 7.52 -13.38
CA PRO A 211 -1.22 8.40 -13.03
C PRO A 211 -2.40 7.65 -12.40
N PHE A 212 -2.47 6.33 -12.53
CA PHE A 212 -3.45 5.53 -11.81
C PHE A 212 -3.30 5.61 -10.27
N PHE A 213 -2.15 6.06 -9.75
CA PHE A 213 -1.97 6.31 -8.31
C PHE A 213 -2.60 7.61 -7.81
N MET A 214 -3.05 8.50 -8.70
CA MET A 214 -3.67 9.76 -8.31
C MET A 214 -4.98 9.53 -7.55
N SER A 215 -5.26 10.41 -6.59
CA SER A 215 -6.47 10.40 -5.75
C SER A 215 -6.84 11.83 -5.34
N THR A 216 -8.13 12.07 -5.10
CA THR A 216 -8.60 13.32 -4.49
C THR A 216 -8.32 13.32 -3.00
N GLU A 217 -8.33 14.52 -2.39
CA GLU A 217 -8.25 14.61 -0.93
C GLU A 217 -9.43 13.93 -0.24
N GLU A 218 -10.64 14.03 -0.82
CA GLU A 218 -11.84 13.39 -0.29
C GLU A 218 -11.69 11.87 -0.21
N GLU A 219 -11.17 11.22 -1.26
CA GLU A 219 -10.90 9.77 -1.25
C GLU A 219 -9.98 9.40 -0.09
N ARG A 220 -8.87 10.13 0.07
CA ARG A 220 -7.90 9.89 1.16
C ARG A 220 -8.52 10.11 2.53
N ARG A 221 -9.28 11.19 2.73
CA ARG A 221 -9.94 11.48 4.00
C ARG A 221 -10.94 10.40 4.38
N ARG A 222 -11.73 9.91 3.42
CA ARG A 222 -12.65 8.79 3.66
C ARG A 222 -11.89 7.53 4.10
N LEU A 223 -10.76 7.22 3.47
CA LEU A 223 -9.98 6.03 3.83
C LEU A 223 -9.30 6.13 5.21
N PHE A 224 -8.74 7.30 5.54
CA PHE A 224 -7.74 7.42 6.61
C PHE A 224 -8.13 8.32 7.77
N SER A 225 -9.07 9.26 7.61
CA SER A 225 -9.45 10.18 8.70
C SER A 225 -10.50 9.57 9.64
N PRO A 226 -10.48 9.92 10.94
CA PRO A 226 -11.57 9.60 11.85
C PRO A 226 -12.80 10.50 11.60
N PRO A 227 -14.02 10.07 11.99
CA PRO A 227 -14.33 8.76 12.55
C PRO A 227 -14.24 7.67 11.47
N HIS A 228 -13.61 6.55 11.79
CA HIS A 228 -13.50 5.42 10.86
C HIS A 228 -14.84 4.68 10.82
N GLN A 229 -15.62 4.90 9.77
CA GLN A 229 -16.89 4.21 9.57
C GLN A 229 -16.65 2.75 9.13
N SER A 230 -17.53 1.83 9.52
CA SER A 230 -17.53 0.45 9.02
C SER A 230 -18.96 -0.08 8.80
N PRO A 231 -19.25 -0.78 7.68
CA PRO A 231 -18.37 -0.93 6.53
C PRO A 231 -18.28 0.38 5.73
N LEU A 232 -17.06 0.85 5.45
CA LEU A 232 -16.83 1.99 4.57
C LEU A 232 -16.21 1.51 3.26
N TRP A 233 -17.00 1.59 2.19
CA TRP A 233 -16.57 1.35 0.83
C TRP A 233 -16.17 2.67 0.17
N VAL A 234 -15.01 2.69 -0.47
CA VAL A 234 -14.46 3.86 -1.15
C VAL A 234 -14.10 3.47 -2.57
N HIS A 235 -14.70 4.18 -3.53
CA HIS A 235 -14.37 4.06 -4.94
C HIS A 235 -13.16 4.93 -5.30
N PRO A 236 -12.25 4.47 -6.17
CA PRO A 236 -11.17 5.28 -6.70
C PRO A 236 -11.65 6.57 -7.37
N SER A 237 -10.98 7.68 -7.07
CA SER A 237 -11.28 8.99 -7.64
C SER A 237 -10.28 9.45 -8.70
N VAL A 238 -9.57 8.50 -9.31
CA VAL A 238 -8.41 8.76 -10.19
C VAL A 238 -8.74 9.73 -11.33
N ARG A 239 -9.88 9.58 -12.00
CA ARG A 239 -10.29 10.44 -13.12
C ARG A 239 -10.54 11.87 -12.66
N ALA A 240 -11.28 12.05 -11.56
CA ALA A 240 -11.51 13.36 -10.95
C ALA A 240 -10.19 14.03 -10.50
N ALA A 241 -9.23 13.24 -9.99
CA ALA A 241 -7.92 13.74 -9.62
C ALA A 241 -7.10 14.20 -10.83
N GLN A 242 -7.16 13.47 -11.95
CA GLN A 242 -6.50 13.86 -13.21
C GLN A 242 -7.10 15.15 -13.79
N GLU A 243 -8.43 15.27 -13.76
CA GLU A 243 -9.12 16.49 -14.20
C GLU A 243 -8.69 17.71 -13.38
N ALA A 244 -8.60 17.57 -12.06
CA ALA A 244 -8.16 18.65 -11.18
C ALA A 244 -6.70 19.09 -11.44
N GLU A 245 -5.78 18.16 -11.73
CA GLU A 245 -4.38 18.50 -12.05
C GLU A 245 -4.25 19.22 -13.39
N LEU A 246 -5.11 18.94 -14.37
CA LEU A 246 -5.10 19.64 -15.67
C LEU A 246 -5.57 21.10 -15.57
N ILE A 247 -6.33 21.45 -14.53
CA ILE A 247 -6.91 22.78 -14.32
C ILE A 247 -6.01 23.66 -13.42
N ALA A 248 -5.08 23.06 -12.66
CA ALA A 248 -4.17 23.73 -11.72
C ALA A 248 -2.89 24.26 -12.39
#